data_AF-A0AAU1F2R9-F1
#
_entry.id   AF-A0AAU1F2R9-F1
#
_cell.length_a   1.000
_cell.length_b   1.000
_cell.length_c   1.000
_cell.angle_alpha   90.00
_cell.angle_beta   90.00
_cell.angle_gamma   90.00
#
_symmetry.space_group_name_H-M   'P 1'
#
loop_
_entity.id
_entity.type
_entity.pdbx_description
1 polymer ?
#
loop_
_entity_poly.entity_id
_entity_poly.type
_entity_poly.pdbx_seq_one_letter_code
_entity_poly.pdbx_strand_id
1 'polypeptide(L)'
;MNGGAPGGAEAFLGQGWRFLLLPDASGRLAYTAGEDSVRDCLLVLVRTALGERVMRPTLGTRAPELVFAPGSSRSLRELEDSVRIAIRDFEPRAAVDDVRAQAQPGEEWRVTVFVDYRVRATGRHETLVFPYYLDGGSGLVGGAGAFGAAGPAGGGEAS
;
A
#
# COMPACT_ATOMS: atom_id res chain seq x y z
N MET A 1 -17.75 13.00 -17.16
CA MET A 1 -17.78 11.69 -17.83
C MET A 1 -16.62 11.66 -18.80
N ASN A 2 -15.51 10.99 -18.46
CA ASN A 2 -14.47 10.65 -19.43
C ASN A 2 -14.38 9.13 -19.44
N GLY A 3 -15.29 8.52 -20.19
CA GLY A 3 -15.23 7.10 -20.53
C GLY A 3 -14.34 6.94 -21.75
N GLY A 4 -13.03 6.92 -21.53
CA GLY A 4 -12.13 6.27 -22.47
C GLY A 4 -12.38 4.77 -22.34
N ALA A 5 -12.74 4.10 -23.44
CA ALA A 5 -12.92 2.65 -23.42
C ALA A 5 -11.63 1.99 -22.93
N PRO A 6 -11.65 1.17 -21.86
CA PRO A 6 -10.44 0.53 -21.38
C PRO A 6 -9.89 -0.38 -22.48
N GLY A 7 -8.63 -0.15 -22.87
CA GLY A 7 -7.91 -1.06 -23.76
C GLY A 7 -7.91 -2.47 -23.15
N GLY A 8 -7.81 -3.51 -24.00
CA GLY A 8 -8.12 -4.89 -23.61
C GLY A 8 -7.44 -5.44 -22.33
N ALA A 9 -6.31 -4.87 -21.90
CA ALA A 9 -5.66 -5.23 -20.63
C ALA A 9 -6.32 -4.61 -19.38
N GLU A 10 -6.82 -3.37 -19.49
CA GLU A 10 -7.43 -2.64 -18.38
C GLU A 10 -8.83 -3.19 -18.06
N ALA A 11 -9.56 -3.63 -19.10
CA ALA A 11 -10.81 -4.35 -18.96
C ALA A 11 -10.65 -5.72 -18.27
N PHE A 12 -9.49 -6.37 -18.44
CA PHE A 12 -9.20 -7.68 -17.85
C PHE A 12 -8.84 -7.59 -16.35
N LEU A 13 -8.27 -6.47 -15.90
CA LEU A 13 -7.91 -6.25 -14.51
C LEU A 13 -9.09 -5.85 -13.62
N GLY A 14 -10.18 -5.39 -14.24
CA GLY A 14 -11.42 -5.02 -13.59
C GLY A 14 -11.42 -3.60 -13.01
N GLN A 15 -12.55 -3.22 -12.42
CA GLN A 15 -12.76 -1.93 -11.77
C GLN A 15 -13.27 -2.16 -10.34
N GLY A 16 -12.76 -1.36 -9.41
CA GLY A 16 -13.17 -1.39 -8.01
C GLY A 16 -13.18 0.01 -7.40
N TRP A 17 -13.58 0.08 -6.13
CA TRP A 17 -13.43 1.30 -5.36
C TRP A 17 -11.95 1.63 -5.19
N ARG A 18 -11.60 2.91 -5.29
CA ARG A 18 -10.24 3.38 -4.99
C ARG A 18 -9.93 3.17 -3.50
N PHE A 19 -8.70 2.76 -3.22
CA PHE A 19 -8.23 2.61 -1.84
C PHE A 19 -7.87 3.95 -1.20
N LEU A 20 -8.11 3.99 0.12
CA LEU A 20 -8.71 5.12 0.85
C LEU A 20 -9.96 5.65 0.15
N LEU A 21 -11.11 5.34 0.76
CA LEU A 21 -12.43 5.83 0.35
C LEU A 21 -12.57 7.31 0.70
N LEU A 22 -11.90 8.17 -0.05
CA LEU A 22 -11.96 9.62 0.09
C LEU A 22 -12.96 10.18 -0.92
N PRO A 23 -14.02 10.86 -0.47
CA PRO A 23 -14.92 11.57 -1.37
C PRO A 23 -14.21 12.76 -2.02
N ASP A 24 -14.55 13.06 -3.27
CA ASP A 24 -14.13 14.28 -3.94
C ASP A 24 -14.83 15.53 -3.33
N ALA A 25 -14.47 16.73 -3.80
CA ALA A 25 -15.10 17.97 -3.35
C ALA A 25 -16.63 18.04 -3.60
N SER A 26 -17.17 17.13 -4.42
CA SER A 26 -18.60 16.98 -4.71
C SER A 26 -19.25 15.83 -3.93
N GLY A 27 -18.54 15.17 -3.01
CA GLY A 27 -19.04 14.04 -2.22
C GLY A 27 -19.07 12.70 -2.97
N ARG A 28 -18.50 12.61 -4.17
CA ARG A 28 -18.47 11.37 -4.96
C ARG A 28 -17.26 10.53 -4.61
N LEU A 29 -17.46 9.22 -4.57
CA LEU A 29 -16.40 8.26 -4.34
C LEU A 29 -15.75 7.85 -5.67
N ALA A 30 -14.42 7.75 -5.66
CA ALA A 30 -13.64 7.40 -6.84
C ALA A 30 -13.58 5.89 -7.06
N TYR A 31 -13.55 5.51 -8.34
CA TYR A 31 -13.21 4.17 -8.78
C TYR A 31 -11.77 4.14 -9.31
N THR A 32 -11.15 2.99 -9.17
CA THR A 32 -9.82 2.67 -9.68
C THR A 32 -9.97 1.46 -10.61
N ALA A 33 -9.24 1.42 -11.71
CA ALA A 33 -9.23 0.32 -12.67
C ALA A 33 -7.79 -0.07 -13.02
N GLY A 34 -7.62 -1.17 -13.76
CA GLY A 34 -6.32 -1.50 -14.33
C GLY A 34 -5.23 -1.79 -13.28
N GLU A 35 -4.02 -1.32 -13.56
CA GLU A 35 -2.86 -1.45 -12.67
C GLU A 35 -3.04 -0.74 -11.34
N ASP A 36 -3.73 0.42 -11.34
CA ASP A 36 -4.02 1.15 -10.10
C ASP A 36 -4.87 0.30 -9.14
N SER A 37 -5.73 -0.58 -9.67
CA SER A 37 -6.52 -1.51 -8.85
C SER A 37 -5.66 -2.54 -8.17
N VAL A 38 -4.64 -3.04 -8.86
CA VAL A 38 -3.68 -3.98 -8.29
C VAL A 38 -2.90 -3.28 -7.16
N ARG A 39 -2.42 -2.06 -7.40
CA ARG A 39 -1.72 -1.25 -6.40
C ARG A 39 -2.57 -1.00 -5.15
N ASP A 40 -3.82 -0.61 -5.34
CA ASP A 40 -4.78 -0.36 -4.25
C ASP A 40 -5.05 -1.65 -3.44
N CYS A 41 -5.18 -2.80 -4.09
CA CYS A 41 -5.34 -4.09 -3.42
C CYS A 41 -4.08 -4.50 -2.62
N LEU A 42 -2.88 -4.28 -3.17
CA LEU A 42 -1.63 -4.52 -2.44
C LEU A 42 -1.52 -3.64 -1.20
N LEU A 43 -1.90 -2.36 -1.30
CA LEU A 43 -1.93 -1.44 -0.17
C LEU A 43 -2.87 -1.90 0.95
N VAL A 44 -4.08 -2.37 0.60
CA VAL A 44 -5.02 -2.96 1.58
C VAL A 44 -4.37 -4.14 2.29
N LEU A 45 -3.79 -5.06 1.52
CA LEU A 45 -3.25 -6.31 2.02
C LEU A 45 -2.10 -6.08 3.01
N VAL A 46 -1.16 -5.23 2.63
CA VAL A 46 0.02 -4.89 3.43
C VAL A 46 -0.34 -4.13 4.71
N ARG A 47 -1.41 -3.33 4.67
CA ARG A 47 -1.91 -2.56 5.84
C ARG A 47 -2.80 -3.36 6.76
N THR A 48 -3.28 -4.53 6.32
CA THR A 48 -4.14 -5.39 7.14
C THR A 48 -3.28 -6.33 7.97
N ALA A 49 -3.50 -6.36 9.28
CA ALA A 49 -2.87 -7.32 10.17
C ALA A 49 -3.50 -8.71 10.01
N LEU A 50 -2.68 -9.76 10.16
CA LEU A 50 -3.20 -11.13 10.19
C LEU A 50 -4.23 -11.27 11.33
N GLY A 51 -5.39 -11.86 11.04
CA GLY A 51 -6.50 -11.99 11.99
C GLY A 51 -7.43 -10.78 12.11
N GLU A 52 -7.12 -9.63 11.50
CA GLU A 52 -7.95 -8.42 11.59
C GLU A 52 -9.33 -8.61 10.94
N ARG A 53 -9.41 -9.42 9.88
CA ARG A 53 -10.66 -9.72 9.19
C ARG A 53 -11.33 -10.97 9.75
N VAL A 54 -12.43 -10.79 10.47
CA VAL A 54 -13.22 -11.85 11.13
C VAL A 54 -13.51 -13.06 10.22
N MET A 55 -13.99 -12.83 9.00
CA MET A 55 -14.34 -13.90 8.06
C MET A 55 -13.18 -14.34 7.16
N ARG A 56 -11.99 -13.74 7.32
CA ARG A 56 -10.77 -14.04 6.56
C ARG A 56 -9.53 -13.86 7.43
N PRO A 57 -9.35 -14.70 8.47
CA PRO A 57 -8.27 -14.53 9.44
C PRO A 57 -6.87 -14.71 8.84
N THR A 58 -6.75 -15.42 7.73
CA THR A 58 -5.48 -15.64 7.02
C THR A 58 -5.07 -14.46 6.13
N LEU A 59 -5.95 -13.47 5.92
CA LEU A 59 -5.66 -12.30 5.10
C LEU A 59 -4.84 -11.29 5.88
N GLY A 60 -3.79 -10.76 5.26
CA GLY A 60 -2.96 -9.70 5.81
C GLY A 60 -1.51 -10.12 5.96
N THR A 61 -0.76 -9.36 6.75
CA THR A 61 0.65 -9.61 7.04
C THR A 61 0.89 -9.67 8.55
N ARG A 62 2.01 -10.29 8.95
CA ARG A 62 2.49 -10.27 10.34
C ARG A 62 3.32 -9.02 10.66
N ALA A 63 3.18 -7.96 9.86
CA ALA A 63 3.90 -6.71 10.07
C ALA A 63 3.79 -6.13 11.48
N PRO A 64 2.62 -6.07 12.13
CA PRO A 64 2.52 -5.55 13.50
C PRO A 64 3.42 -6.26 14.52
N GLU A 65 3.69 -7.55 14.33
CA GLU A 65 4.50 -8.35 15.25
C GLU A 65 6.00 -8.23 14.94
N LEU A 66 6.36 -8.05 13.67
CA LEU A 66 7.73 -8.24 13.19
C LEU A 66 8.52 -6.95 13.01
N VAL A 67 7.83 -5.84 12.73
CA VAL A 67 8.48 -4.57 12.35
C VAL A 67 9.34 -3.99 13.49
N PHE A 68 9.00 -4.26 14.75
CA PHE A 68 9.70 -3.73 15.94
C PHE A 68 10.16 -4.82 16.92
N ALA A 69 10.27 -6.06 16.45
CA ALA A 69 10.74 -7.15 17.30
C ALA A 69 12.26 -7.02 17.59
N PRO A 70 12.72 -7.32 18.82
CA PRO A 70 14.13 -7.27 19.18
C PRO A 70 14.92 -8.35 18.42
N GLY A 71 15.71 -7.93 17.43
CA GLY A 71 16.48 -8.85 16.56
C GLY A 71 16.57 -8.39 15.11
N SER A 72 16.97 -7.12 14.90
CA SER A 72 16.66 -6.31 13.71
C SER A 72 16.79 -7.00 12.35
N SER A 73 17.81 -7.81 12.09
CA SER A 73 17.97 -8.45 10.77
C SER A 73 17.10 -9.69 10.54
N ARG A 74 16.74 -10.42 11.59
CA ARG A 74 15.95 -11.66 11.45
C ARG A 74 14.47 -11.31 11.28
N SER A 75 13.96 -10.43 12.12
CA SER A 75 12.57 -10.00 12.08
C SER A 75 12.23 -9.27 10.78
N LEU A 76 13.15 -8.49 10.22
CA LEU A 76 12.99 -7.87 8.90
C LEU A 76 12.88 -8.90 7.77
N ARG A 77 13.66 -10.00 7.81
CA ARG A 77 13.51 -11.09 6.82
C ARG A 77 12.19 -11.83 6.97
N GLU A 78 11.79 -12.11 8.21
CA GLU A 78 10.48 -12.73 8.48
C GLU A 78 9.33 -11.83 7.99
N LEU A 79 9.50 -10.50 8.08
CA LEU A 79 8.57 -9.51 7.53
C LEU A 79 8.52 -9.57 6.00
N GLU A 80 9.68 -9.57 5.33
CA GLU A 80 9.79 -9.71 3.87
C GLU A 80 9.08 -10.98 3.39
N ASP A 81 9.31 -12.11 4.06
CA ASP A 81 8.67 -13.38 3.73
C ASP A 81 7.16 -13.34 4.00
N SER A 82 6.72 -12.74 5.09
CA SER A 82 5.29 -12.56 5.38
C SER A 82 4.58 -11.76 4.30
N VAL A 83 5.20 -10.67 3.82
CA VAL A 83 4.64 -9.83 2.76
C VAL A 83 4.62 -10.60 1.43
N ARG A 84 5.70 -11.30 1.09
CA ARG A 84 5.80 -12.11 -0.12
C ARG A 84 4.71 -13.20 -0.17
N ILE A 85 4.52 -13.93 0.94
CA ILE A 85 3.49 -14.97 1.06
C ILE A 85 2.09 -14.37 0.92
N ALA A 86 1.81 -13.26 1.62
CA ALA A 86 0.52 -12.60 1.55
C ALA A 86 0.17 -12.20 0.10
N ILE A 87 1.10 -11.53 -0.60
CA ILE A 87 0.86 -11.08 -1.98
C ILE A 87 0.63 -12.27 -2.91
N ARG A 88 1.44 -13.33 -2.78
CA ARG A 88 1.30 -14.55 -3.58
C ARG A 88 -0.09 -15.18 -3.41
N ASP A 89 -0.58 -15.24 -2.17
CA ASP A 89 -1.82 -15.98 -1.85
C ASP A 89 -3.08 -15.15 -2.10
N PHE A 90 -3.01 -13.82 -1.99
CA PHE A 90 -4.18 -12.94 -2.06
C PHE A 90 -4.24 -11.99 -3.25
N GLU A 91 -3.14 -11.75 -3.98
CA GLU A 91 -3.11 -10.87 -5.15
C GLU A 91 -2.40 -11.53 -6.35
N PRO A 92 -3.03 -12.54 -6.98
CA PRO A 92 -2.39 -13.32 -8.06
C PRO A 92 -2.11 -12.50 -9.33
N ARG A 93 -2.72 -11.32 -9.50
CA ARG A 93 -2.48 -10.41 -10.62
C ARG A 93 -1.08 -9.76 -10.54
N ALA A 94 -0.51 -9.66 -9.34
CA ALA A 94 0.85 -9.22 -9.12
C ALA A 94 1.81 -10.42 -9.05
N ALA A 95 2.96 -10.32 -9.71
CA ALA A 95 4.09 -11.21 -9.47
C ALA A 95 5.18 -10.41 -8.77
N VAL A 96 5.57 -10.86 -7.57
CA VAL A 96 6.60 -10.20 -6.75
C VAL A 96 7.96 -10.58 -7.28
N ASP A 97 8.76 -9.58 -7.63
CA ASP A 97 10.15 -9.74 -8.06
C ASP A 97 11.09 -9.69 -6.84
N ASP A 98 10.88 -8.71 -5.93
CA ASP A 98 11.69 -8.56 -4.72
C ASP A 98 10.90 -7.89 -3.58
N VAL A 99 11.26 -8.20 -2.33
CA VAL A 99 10.72 -7.54 -1.13
C VAL A 99 11.89 -7.25 -0.20
N ARG A 100 12.04 -5.97 0.18
CA ARG A 100 13.10 -5.50 1.08
C ARG A 100 12.53 -4.69 2.21
N ALA A 101 12.86 -5.04 3.45
CA ALA A 101 12.50 -4.29 4.64
C ALA A 101 13.75 -3.64 5.25
N GLN A 102 13.70 -2.32 5.46
CA GLN A 102 14.83 -1.53 5.91
C GLN A 102 14.42 -0.70 7.13
N ALA A 103 15.10 -0.92 8.25
CA ALA A 103 15.11 0.01 9.36
C ALA A 103 16.11 1.14 9.05
N GLN A 104 15.72 2.39 9.28
CA GLN A 104 16.60 3.53 9.02
C GLN A 104 17.55 3.76 10.21
N PRO A 105 18.87 3.85 9.99
CA PRO A 105 19.82 4.18 11.05
C PRO A 105 19.46 5.52 11.71
N GLY A 106 19.25 5.51 13.03
CA GLY A 106 18.83 6.71 13.77
C GLY A 106 17.32 6.95 13.85
N GLU A 107 16.50 6.16 13.14
CA GLU A 107 15.04 6.18 13.21
C GLU A 107 14.48 4.77 13.47
N GLU A 108 14.83 4.18 14.61
CA GLU A 108 14.39 2.82 14.99
C GLU A 108 12.85 2.68 15.12
N TRP A 109 12.15 3.81 15.23
CA TRP A 109 10.69 3.92 15.20
C TRP A 109 10.10 3.86 13.79
N ARG A 110 10.92 3.68 12.75
CA ARG A 110 10.50 3.62 11.34
C ARG A 110 11.14 2.46 10.60
N VAL A 111 10.30 1.66 9.95
CA VAL A 111 10.74 0.65 8.98
C VAL A 111 10.05 0.89 7.67
N THR A 112 10.82 0.93 6.59
CA THR A 112 10.29 1.07 5.23
C THR A 112 10.38 -0.26 4.52
N VAL A 113 9.28 -0.69 3.92
CA VAL A 113 9.27 -1.88 3.08
C VAL A 113 9.06 -1.49 1.63
N PHE A 114 9.88 -2.08 0.78
CA PHE A 114 9.89 -1.94 -0.66
C PHE A 114 9.42 -3.26 -1.26
N VAL A 115 8.41 -3.21 -2.12
CA VAL A 115 7.91 -4.37 -2.87
C VAL A 115 8.04 -4.03 -4.35
N ASP A 116 8.99 -4.70 -5.01
CA ASP A 116 9.15 -4.66 -6.44
C ASP A 116 8.26 -5.76 -7.04
N TYR A 117 7.34 -5.38 -7.91
CA TYR A 117 6.38 -6.30 -8.51
C TYR A 117 6.08 -5.95 -9.97
N ARG A 118 5.61 -6.95 -10.70
CA ARG A 118 5.12 -6.81 -12.06
C ARG A 118 3.66 -7.21 -12.15
N VAL A 119 2.87 -6.41 -12.87
CA VAL A 119 1.47 -6.76 -13.17
C VAL A 119 1.48 -7.81 -14.28
N ARG A 120 0.92 -8.99 -14.02
CA ARG A 120 1.00 -10.14 -14.96
C ARG A 120 0.35 -9.86 -16.31
N ALA A 121 -0.74 -9.08 -16.34
CA ALA A 121 -1.49 -8.80 -17.55
C ALA A 121 -0.74 -7.85 -18.51
N THR A 122 -0.10 -6.81 -17.97
CA THR A 122 0.55 -5.76 -18.78
C THR A 122 2.06 -5.89 -18.83
N GLY A 123 2.65 -6.70 -17.94
CA GLY A 123 4.09 -6.83 -17.79
C GLY A 123 4.79 -5.60 -17.20
N ARG A 124 4.03 -4.58 -16.79
CA ARG A 124 4.56 -3.34 -16.22
C ARG A 124 5.21 -3.62 -14.86
N HIS A 125 6.43 -3.14 -14.67
CA HIS A 125 7.15 -3.19 -13.40
C HIS A 125 6.85 -1.94 -12.58
N GLU A 126 6.59 -2.14 -11.30
CA GLU A 126 6.31 -1.09 -10.32
C GLU A 126 6.94 -1.41 -8.97
N THR A 127 7.21 -0.35 -8.21
CA THR A 127 7.65 -0.46 -6.82
C THR A 127 6.59 0.14 -5.91
N LEU A 128 6.12 -0.65 -4.96
CA LEU A 128 5.27 -0.19 -3.86
C LEU A 128 6.15 0.06 -2.63
N VAL A 129 6.12 1.29 -2.12
CA VAL A 129 6.85 1.68 -0.91
C VAL A 129 5.86 2.00 0.20
N PHE A 130 6.04 1.39 1.36
CA PHE A 130 5.21 1.66 2.54
C PHE A 130 6.03 1.75 3.82
N PRO A 131 5.90 2.87 4.56
CA PRO A 131 6.50 3.01 5.87
C PRO A 131 5.58 2.49 6.97
N TYR A 132 6.15 1.77 7.93
CA TYR A 132 5.57 1.47 9.23
C TYR A 132 6.21 2.35 10.30
N TYR A 133 5.38 2.84 11.21
CA TYR A 133 5.78 3.70 12.31
C TYR A 133 5.43 3.06 13.65
N LEU A 134 6.33 3.21 14.61
CA LEU A 134 6.09 2.95 16.03
C LEU A 134 5.62 4.26 16.64
N ASP A 135 4.34 4.36 16.98
CA ASP A 135 3.86 5.51 17.75
C ASP A 135 4.15 5.29 19.24
N GLY A 136 4.48 6.37 19.96
CA GLY A 136 4.95 6.35 21.36
C GLY A 136 3.95 5.81 22.40
N GLY A 137 2.81 5.28 21.95
CA GLY A 137 1.83 4.54 22.73
C GLY A 137 0.89 3.76 21.82
N SER A 138 1.11 2.44 21.71
CA SER A 138 0.11 1.46 21.28
C SER A 138 -0.53 1.66 19.89
N GLY A 139 0.24 1.50 18.80
CA GLY A 139 -0.35 1.15 17.50
C GLY A 139 0.54 1.39 16.28
N LEU A 140 0.40 0.51 15.28
CA LEU A 140 0.90 0.77 13.93
C LEU A 140 0.04 1.84 13.27
N VAL A 141 0.61 3.00 12.97
CA VAL A 141 0.00 3.92 12.00
C VAL A 141 0.57 3.56 10.64
N GLY A 142 -0.24 2.94 9.77
CA GLY A 142 0.08 2.88 8.35
C GLY A 142 0.02 4.31 7.81
N GLY A 143 1.17 4.94 7.56
CA GLY A 143 1.28 6.37 7.25
C GLY A 143 0.17 6.91 6.34
N ALA A 144 -0.78 7.61 6.94
CA ALA A 144 -1.70 8.56 6.29
C ALA A 144 -1.20 10.00 6.49
N GLY A 145 0.09 10.17 6.82
CA GLY A 145 0.73 11.46 7.05
C GLY A 145 1.22 12.11 5.76
N ALA A 146 0.29 12.43 4.85
CA ALA A 146 0.43 13.48 3.85
C ALA A 146 -0.96 13.79 3.28
N PHE A 147 -1.92 14.14 4.15
CA PHE A 147 -3.07 14.92 3.71
C PHE A 147 -2.51 16.23 3.18
N GLY A 148 -2.61 16.42 1.87
CA GLY A 148 -2.12 17.59 1.16
C GLY A 148 -2.57 18.86 1.87
N ALA A 149 -1.63 19.51 2.53
CA ALA A 149 -1.68 20.94 2.73
C ALA A 149 -1.63 21.55 1.31
N ALA A 150 -2.81 21.88 0.77
CA ALA A 150 -2.91 22.89 -0.24
C ALA A 150 -2.22 24.13 0.32
N GLY A 151 -1.07 24.49 -0.25
CA GLY A 151 -0.40 25.74 0.07
C GLY A 151 -1.38 26.89 -0.15
N PRO A 152 -1.35 27.95 0.68
CA PRO A 152 -2.20 29.10 0.44
C PRO A 152 -1.87 29.64 -0.95
N ALA A 153 -2.89 29.68 -1.81
CA ALA A 153 -2.84 30.41 -3.06
C ALA A 153 -2.48 31.85 -2.71
N GLY A 154 -1.26 32.25 -3.07
CA GLY A 154 -0.80 33.62 -2.94
C GLY A 154 -1.75 34.52 -3.71
N GLY A 155 -2.47 35.35 -2.96
CA GLY A 155 -3.32 36.40 -3.50
C GLY A 155 -2.51 37.32 -4.40
N GLY A 156 -3.05 37.58 -5.59
CA GLY A 156 -2.65 38.74 -6.36
C GLY A 156 -3.15 40.00 -5.66
N GLU A 157 -2.24 40.89 -5.34
CA GLU A 157 -2.54 42.32 -5.19
C GLU A 157 -1.49 43.13 -5.96
N ALA A 158 -2.01 43.86 -6.95
CA ALA A 158 -1.65 45.19 -7.40
C ALA A 158 -0.19 45.69 -7.26
N SER A 159 0.44 45.95 -8.42
CA SER A 159 0.72 47.32 -8.91
C SER A 159 1.11 47.30 -10.37
#